data_AF-B9XPC5-F1
#
_entry.id   AF-B9XPC5-F1
#
_cell.length_a   1.000
_cell.length_b   1.000
_cell.length_c   1.000
_cell.angle_alpha   90.00
_cell.angle_beta   90.00
_cell.angle_gamma   90.00
#
_symmetry.space_group_name_H-M   'P 1'
#
loop_
_entity.id
_entity.type
_entity.pdbx_description
1 polymer ?
#
loop_
_entity_poly.entity_id
_entity_poly.type
_entity_poly.pdbx_seq_one_letter_code
_entity_poly.pdbx_strand_id
1 'polypeptide(L)'
;MKMKLSPPLPRSLNLSISSVAFAAAFYLAVVPASFADTSWQGTVNNSWAENGNWSTGFAPPAPAACAIYPGDAAIQKLDLGGPTGRMEVGGRFDFSPGGSGYTFSGIDGSVSGFFIRAGGKVNGLVNKDDSTQTFNVPIKLAGNNGMPGPLAAMTFNAEAGDFVFNGNNNAPAAPWTINLNGAAALTMKTGPGSTISVGTKGPGQIVNTNTGTFSGLIKTGVGKLFLGGTAPNTFIGRNVIQEGTITAGKINALGSGNALKVAGTSTFATGGLDQNIGTLELQGTLTIDMANGSGKVSFADSKDFDWTGFNLIIVNFAIGSSSLQFGTDGTGLTRAQLSAIVFADIGNARGQIDANGMVTPGAASSAPLATPPSTSPSTPPVATTTSPSTPTPTHSVKPINKQPHPTPAYPAYDR
;
A
#
# COMPACT_ATOMS: atom_id res chain seq x y z
N MET A 1 -0.87 83.42 6.76
CA MET A 1 -0.53 83.91 8.12
C MET A 1 -0.92 82.82 9.10
N LYS A 2 0.00 82.40 10.00
CA LYS A 2 -0.17 81.43 11.12
C LYS A 2 -0.40 79.96 10.72
N MET A 3 0.12 78.94 11.39
CA MET A 3 1.17 78.83 12.42
C MET A 3 1.59 77.36 12.49
N LYS A 4 2.88 77.14 12.71
CA LYS A 4 3.55 75.85 12.96
C LYS A 4 3.17 75.36 14.38
N LEU A 5 2.78 74.10 14.55
CA LEU A 5 2.82 73.41 15.85
C LEU A 5 3.36 71.99 15.69
N SER A 6 4.41 71.72 16.46
CA SER A 6 5.18 70.48 16.57
C SER A 6 4.40 69.37 17.32
N PRO A 7 4.83 68.09 17.23
CA PRO A 7 4.08 66.94 17.74
C PRO A 7 4.37 66.64 19.21
N PRO A 8 3.48 65.95 19.95
CA PRO A 8 3.80 65.42 21.26
C PRO A 8 4.47 64.03 21.18
N LEU A 9 5.49 63.86 22.01
CA LEU A 9 6.34 62.70 22.26
C LEU A 9 5.57 61.44 22.75
N PRO A 10 6.14 60.23 22.57
CA PRO A 10 5.56 58.99 23.08
C PRO A 10 5.63 58.92 24.62
N ARG A 11 4.52 58.50 25.24
CA ARG A 11 4.45 58.19 26.67
C ARG A 11 5.37 57.02 27.01
N SER A 12 6.36 57.28 27.84
CA SER A 12 7.14 56.29 28.57
C SER A 12 6.24 55.52 29.54
N LEU A 13 6.05 54.22 29.30
CA LEU A 13 5.53 53.29 30.29
C LEU A 13 6.63 52.98 31.31
N ASN A 14 6.50 53.55 32.51
CA ASN A 14 7.25 53.14 33.69
C ASN A 14 6.76 51.75 34.13
N LEU A 15 7.53 50.71 33.82
CA LEU A 15 7.36 49.41 34.45
C LEU A 15 8.10 49.44 35.80
N SER A 16 7.39 49.62 36.90
CA SER A 16 7.96 49.49 38.24
C SER A 16 8.22 48.01 38.52
N ILE A 17 9.50 47.64 38.58
CA ILE A 17 9.95 46.35 39.11
C ILE A 17 9.71 46.40 40.62
N SER A 18 8.71 45.66 41.10
CA SER A 18 8.55 45.37 42.53
C SER A 18 7.86 44.03 42.70
N SER A 19 8.57 43.13 43.38
CA SER A 19 8.04 41.97 44.09
C SER A 19 7.73 40.71 43.25
N VAL A 20 8.79 40.01 42.86
CA VAL A 20 8.73 38.58 42.51
C VAL A 20 8.47 37.78 43.79
N ALA A 21 7.20 37.53 44.10
CA ALA A 21 6.82 36.45 45.00
C ALA A 21 6.79 35.16 44.17
N PHE A 22 7.73 34.25 44.43
CA PHE A 22 7.74 32.89 43.91
C PHE A 22 6.53 32.12 44.47
N ALA A 23 5.38 32.22 43.80
CA ALA A 23 4.33 31.22 43.90
C ALA A 23 4.76 30.04 43.03
N ALA A 24 5.55 29.12 43.61
CA ALA A 24 5.73 27.80 43.04
C ALA A 24 4.38 27.07 43.11
N ALA A 25 3.51 27.35 42.14
CA ALA A 25 2.39 26.49 41.86
C ALA A 25 2.98 25.13 41.49
N PHE A 26 2.86 24.17 42.40
CA PHE A 26 2.99 22.75 42.09
C PHE A 26 1.97 22.46 40.99
N TYR A 27 2.39 22.58 39.72
CA TYR A 27 1.81 21.77 38.66
C TYR A 27 2.16 20.33 39.05
N LEU A 28 1.25 19.70 39.79
CA LEU A 28 1.20 18.26 39.88
C LEU A 28 0.94 17.83 38.44
N ALA A 29 2.02 17.59 37.68
CA ALA A 29 1.92 16.89 36.41
C ALA A 29 1.32 15.55 36.77
N VAL A 30 0.01 15.41 36.53
CA VAL A 30 -0.63 14.10 36.48
C VAL A 30 0.04 13.43 35.29
N VAL A 31 1.16 12.76 35.55
CA VAL A 31 1.76 11.87 34.57
C VAL A 31 0.67 10.83 34.35
N PRO A 32 0.06 10.75 33.16
CA PRO A 32 -0.93 9.72 32.90
C PRO A 32 -0.23 8.39 33.18
N ALA A 33 -0.76 7.63 34.15
CA ALA A 33 -0.24 6.30 34.44
C ALA A 33 -0.23 5.54 33.12
N SER A 34 0.96 5.15 32.66
CA SER A 34 1.07 4.30 31.48
C SER A 34 0.44 2.97 31.85
N PHE A 35 -0.72 2.67 31.28
CA PHE A 35 -1.33 1.37 31.45
C PHE A 35 -0.47 0.33 30.73
N ALA A 36 -0.29 -0.82 31.37
CA ALA A 36 0.44 -1.92 30.78
C ALA A 36 -0.29 -2.43 29.52
N ASP A 37 0.47 -2.94 28.55
CA ASP A 37 -0.08 -3.72 27.44
C ASP A 37 -0.97 -4.86 28.02
N THR A 38 -2.07 -5.16 27.35
CA THR A 38 -3.02 -6.20 27.80
C THR A 38 -3.16 -7.27 26.73
N SER A 39 -3.14 -8.54 27.14
CA SER A 39 -3.18 -9.67 26.22
C SER A 39 -4.57 -10.30 26.22
N TRP A 40 -5.06 -10.60 25.03
CA TRP A 40 -6.25 -11.41 24.84
C TRP A 40 -6.01 -12.84 25.32
N GLN A 41 -6.92 -13.35 26.14
CA GLN A 41 -6.90 -14.69 26.73
C GLN A 41 -8.13 -15.49 26.35
N GLY A 42 -9.24 -14.86 25.95
CA GLY A 42 -10.47 -15.53 25.51
C GLY A 42 -11.04 -16.56 26.50
N THR A 43 -10.73 -16.43 27.79
CA THR A 43 -10.99 -17.43 28.84
C THR A 43 -12.44 -17.54 29.27
N VAL A 44 -13.23 -16.48 29.12
CA VAL A 44 -14.64 -16.43 29.51
C VAL A 44 -15.54 -16.72 28.31
N ASN A 45 -15.32 -16.02 27.20
CA ASN A 45 -16.10 -16.15 25.96
C ASN A 45 -15.36 -15.43 24.81
N ASN A 46 -16.02 -15.27 23.66
CA ASN A 46 -15.46 -14.57 22.51
C ASN A 46 -15.70 -13.04 22.53
N SER A 47 -16.40 -12.50 23.53
CA SER A 47 -16.72 -11.07 23.59
C SER A 47 -15.48 -10.25 23.89
N TRP A 48 -15.12 -9.35 22.97
CA TRP A 48 -13.97 -8.47 23.13
C TRP A 48 -14.10 -7.55 24.36
N ALA A 49 -15.32 -7.13 24.68
CA ALA A 49 -15.60 -6.21 25.78
C ALA A 49 -15.60 -6.89 27.17
N GLU A 50 -15.55 -8.22 27.22
CA GLU A 50 -15.56 -8.95 28.48
C GLU A 50 -14.18 -8.85 29.16
N ASN A 51 -14.14 -8.16 30.29
CA ASN A 51 -12.93 -7.90 31.06
C ASN A 51 -12.16 -9.16 31.45
N GLY A 52 -12.88 -10.26 31.74
CA GLY A 52 -12.26 -11.55 32.08
C GLY A 52 -11.53 -12.24 30.93
N ASN A 53 -11.63 -11.73 29.70
CA ASN A 53 -10.86 -12.23 28.54
C ASN A 53 -9.51 -11.53 28.38
N TRP A 54 -9.12 -10.62 29.27
CA TRP A 54 -7.90 -9.82 29.16
C TRP A 54 -6.98 -10.05 30.35
N SER A 55 -5.67 -10.14 30.11
CA SER A 55 -4.68 -10.46 31.14
C SER A 55 -4.59 -9.44 32.28
N THR A 56 -4.98 -8.20 32.04
CA THR A 56 -5.04 -7.14 33.06
C THR A 56 -6.39 -7.07 33.77
N GLY A 57 -7.35 -7.93 33.40
CA GLY A 57 -8.74 -7.88 33.87
C GLY A 57 -9.55 -6.72 33.29
N PHE A 58 -9.02 -6.03 32.27
CA PHE A 58 -9.70 -4.93 31.59
C PHE A 58 -9.49 -5.03 30.08
N ALA A 59 -10.58 -4.88 29.33
CA ALA A 59 -10.48 -4.61 27.90
C ALA A 59 -9.79 -3.24 27.68
N PRO A 60 -9.02 -3.07 26.58
CA PRO A 60 -8.63 -1.73 26.13
C PRO A 60 -9.90 -0.85 26.06
N PRO A 61 -9.92 0.34 26.70
CA PRO A 61 -9.22 1.50 26.17
C PRO A 61 -8.63 2.33 27.31
N ALA A 62 -7.71 1.76 28.07
CA ALA A 62 -6.88 2.58 28.93
C ALA A 62 -5.87 3.34 28.03
N PRO A 63 -5.67 4.66 28.22
CA PRO A 63 -4.78 5.42 27.35
C PRO A 63 -3.38 4.78 27.32
N ALA A 64 -2.91 4.49 26.10
CA ALA A 64 -1.60 3.92 25.76
C ALA A 64 -1.36 2.41 25.92
N ALA A 65 -2.34 1.59 26.33
CA ALA A 65 -2.15 0.13 26.35
C ALA A 65 -2.32 -0.49 24.95
N CYS A 66 -1.30 -1.20 24.47
CA CYS A 66 -1.40 -2.02 23.26
C CYS A 66 -2.23 -3.27 23.55
N ALA A 67 -3.12 -3.65 22.64
CA ALA A 67 -3.73 -4.97 22.65
C ALA A 67 -2.76 -6.00 22.06
N ILE A 68 -2.53 -7.10 22.79
CA ILE A 68 -1.69 -8.20 22.34
C ILE A 68 -2.58 -9.41 22.09
N TYR A 69 -2.51 -9.97 20.89
CA TYR A 69 -3.23 -11.16 20.47
C TYR A 69 -2.20 -12.29 20.30
N PRO A 70 -2.01 -13.15 21.33
CA PRO A 70 -1.04 -14.26 21.26
C PRO A 70 -1.51 -15.31 20.25
N GLY A 71 -0.64 -15.94 19.45
CA GLY A 71 -1.06 -16.92 18.42
C GLY A 71 -1.63 -18.26 18.94
N ASP A 72 -2.54 -18.26 19.91
CA ASP A 72 -3.19 -19.46 20.43
C ASP A 72 -4.40 -19.83 19.54
N ALA A 73 -4.40 -21.06 19.01
CA ALA A 73 -5.46 -21.61 18.16
C ALA A 73 -6.85 -21.70 18.84
N ALA A 74 -6.91 -21.73 20.17
CA ALA A 74 -8.16 -21.91 20.90
C ALA A 74 -9.00 -20.62 20.99
N ILE A 75 -8.40 -19.43 20.85
CA ILE A 75 -9.03 -18.16 21.28
C ILE A 75 -9.17 -17.12 20.15
N GLN A 76 -9.29 -17.59 18.92
CA GLN A 76 -9.07 -16.74 17.73
C GLN A 76 -10.29 -15.99 17.21
N LYS A 77 -11.43 -16.20 17.84
CA LYS A 77 -12.69 -15.56 17.45
C LYS A 77 -12.99 -14.46 18.44
N LEU A 78 -13.05 -13.24 17.95
CA LEU A 78 -13.48 -12.08 18.73
C LEU A 78 -14.78 -11.55 18.17
N ASP A 79 -15.78 -11.44 19.02
CA ASP A 79 -17.00 -10.69 18.76
C ASP A 79 -16.85 -9.31 19.39
N LEU A 80 -16.83 -8.27 18.54
CA LEU A 80 -16.80 -6.90 19.02
C LEU A 80 -18.13 -6.49 19.65
N GLY A 81 -19.27 -7.05 19.23
CA GLY A 81 -20.60 -6.87 19.83
C GLY A 81 -21.10 -5.44 20.05
N GLY A 82 -22.37 -5.29 20.42
CA GLY A 82 -22.96 -4.02 20.90
C GLY A 82 -23.14 -2.90 19.85
N PRO A 83 -23.57 -1.69 20.25
CA PRO A 83 -23.81 -0.56 19.35
C PRO A 83 -22.64 0.45 19.25
N THR A 84 -21.61 0.31 20.10
CA THR A 84 -20.47 1.23 20.17
C THR A 84 -19.18 0.58 19.67
N GLY A 85 -18.45 1.29 18.81
CA GLY A 85 -17.16 0.82 18.31
C GLY A 85 -16.18 0.53 19.45
N ARG A 86 -15.42 -0.55 19.32
CA ARG A 86 -14.38 -0.95 20.28
C ARG A 86 -13.10 -0.20 20.00
N MET A 87 -12.45 0.29 21.05
CA MET A 87 -11.29 1.17 20.92
C MET A 87 -10.03 0.53 21.50
N GLU A 88 -8.93 0.56 20.76
CA GLU A 88 -7.61 0.17 21.27
C GLU A 88 -6.53 1.15 20.80
N VAL A 89 -5.42 1.24 21.55
CA VAL A 89 -4.23 1.99 21.11
C VAL A 89 -3.26 1.00 20.48
N GLY A 90 -3.56 0.70 19.21
CA GLY A 90 -2.86 -0.29 18.41
C GLY A 90 -3.03 -1.74 18.86
N GLY A 91 -2.66 -2.64 17.95
CA GLY A 91 -2.82 -4.08 18.09
C GLY A 91 -1.62 -4.84 17.54
N ARG A 92 -1.19 -5.88 18.26
CA ARG A 92 -0.08 -6.76 17.88
C ARG A 92 -0.53 -8.21 17.88
N PHE A 93 -0.32 -8.91 16.77
CA PHE A 93 -0.52 -10.35 16.66
C PHE A 93 0.85 -11.03 16.76
N ASP A 94 1.04 -11.85 17.77
CA ASP A 94 2.31 -12.51 18.05
C ASP A 94 2.34 -13.90 17.43
N PHE A 95 3.48 -14.23 16.83
CA PHE A 95 3.73 -15.54 16.24
C PHE A 95 3.56 -16.68 17.25
N SER A 96 2.94 -17.75 16.78
CA SER A 96 2.88 -19.02 17.49
C SER A 96 2.90 -20.17 16.48
N PRO A 97 3.83 -21.12 16.61
CA PRO A 97 3.89 -22.27 15.72
C PRO A 97 2.56 -23.05 15.71
N GLY A 98 1.98 -23.25 14.53
CA GLY A 98 0.70 -23.94 14.38
C GLY A 98 -0.51 -23.15 14.87
N GLY A 99 -0.33 -21.86 15.16
CA GLY A 99 -1.42 -20.92 15.36
C GLY A 99 -2.30 -20.83 14.10
N SER A 100 -3.50 -20.29 14.30
CA SER A 100 -4.36 -19.85 13.20
C SER A 100 -4.59 -18.32 13.28
N GLY A 101 -5.31 -17.76 12.32
CA GLY A 101 -5.58 -16.34 12.28
C GLY A 101 -6.74 -15.89 13.18
N TYR A 102 -6.49 -14.81 13.93
CA TYR A 102 -7.38 -13.66 14.05
C TYR A 102 -8.70 -13.62 13.27
N THR A 103 -9.88 -13.78 13.88
CA THR A 103 -11.14 -13.33 13.23
C THR A 103 -11.93 -12.41 14.14
N PHE A 104 -12.01 -11.14 13.75
CA PHE A 104 -12.84 -10.12 14.38
C PHE A 104 -14.17 -10.01 13.64
N SER A 105 -15.25 -10.29 14.36
CA SER A 105 -16.63 -10.24 13.86
C SER A 105 -17.47 -9.30 14.73
N GLY A 106 -18.68 -8.99 14.27
CA GLY A 106 -19.69 -8.28 15.05
C GLY A 106 -21.04 -8.93 14.84
N ILE A 107 -22.01 -8.60 15.69
CA ILE A 107 -23.40 -9.05 15.52
C ILE A 107 -23.99 -8.38 14.28
N ASP A 108 -24.57 -9.18 13.38
CA ASP A 108 -25.27 -8.70 12.20
C ASP A 108 -26.29 -7.61 12.54
N GLY A 109 -26.23 -6.48 11.84
CA GLY A 109 -27.15 -5.35 12.00
C GLY A 109 -26.79 -4.30 13.06
N SER A 110 -25.73 -4.50 13.86
CA SER A 110 -25.23 -3.48 14.80
C SER A 110 -23.83 -3.00 14.41
N VAL A 111 -23.68 -1.69 14.20
CA VAL A 111 -22.50 -1.07 13.58
C VAL A 111 -21.32 -0.86 14.55
N SER A 112 -20.96 -1.89 15.33
CA SER A 112 -19.75 -1.81 16.14
C SER A 112 -18.53 -2.13 15.31
N GLY A 113 -17.90 -1.06 14.82
CA GLY A 113 -16.60 -1.13 14.17
C GLY A 113 -15.44 -1.27 15.16
N PHE A 114 -14.27 -1.45 14.60
CA PHE A 114 -13.00 -1.45 15.31
C PHE A 114 -12.31 -0.10 15.15
N PHE A 115 -12.18 0.64 16.24
CA PHE A 115 -11.73 2.02 16.26
C PHE A 115 -10.30 2.09 16.82
N ILE A 116 -9.32 2.13 15.92
CA ILE A 116 -7.92 2.08 16.31
C ILE A 116 -7.43 3.49 16.56
N ARG A 117 -6.80 3.71 17.71
CA ARG A 117 -6.15 4.98 18.06
C ARG A 117 -4.67 4.92 17.72
N ALA A 118 -4.19 5.99 17.10
CA ALA A 118 -2.77 6.20 16.86
C ALA A 118 -2.01 6.41 18.18
N GLY A 119 -0.71 6.14 18.17
CA GLY A 119 0.20 6.27 19.31
C GLY A 119 0.51 4.94 19.99
N GLY A 120 0.90 4.99 21.26
CA GLY A 120 1.33 3.83 22.03
C GLY A 120 2.61 3.17 21.50
N LYS A 121 2.87 1.95 21.96
CA LYS A 121 4.01 1.13 21.54
C LYS A 121 3.88 0.62 20.10
N VAL A 122 2.63 0.44 19.65
CA VAL A 122 2.29 0.03 18.30
C VAL A 122 1.35 1.08 17.70
N ASN A 123 1.84 1.88 16.76
CA ASN A 123 1.02 2.89 16.08
C ASN A 123 0.23 2.24 14.92
N GLY A 124 -0.90 1.61 15.23
CA GLY A 124 -1.76 0.90 14.27
C GLY A 124 -1.81 -0.60 14.52
N LEU A 125 -1.67 -1.42 13.48
CA LEU A 125 -1.73 -2.89 13.58
C LEU A 125 -0.41 -3.51 13.14
N VAL A 126 0.06 -4.54 13.83
CA VAL A 126 1.23 -5.32 13.43
C VAL A 126 0.91 -6.81 13.48
N ASN A 127 1.02 -7.48 12.35
CA ASN A 127 0.94 -8.94 12.27
C ASN A 127 2.35 -9.53 12.22
N LYS A 128 2.85 -9.98 13.38
CA LYS A 128 4.11 -10.76 13.46
C LYS A 128 3.88 -12.26 13.36
N ASP A 129 2.63 -12.67 13.35
CA ASP A 129 2.21 -14.04 13.12
C ASP A 129 2.19 -14.34 11.62
N ASP A 130 2.42 -15.59 11.24
CA ASP A 130 2.41 -16.03 9.84
C ASP A 130 0.98 -16.31 9.34
N SER A 131 0.01 -16.36 10.25
CA SER A 131 -1.40 -16.50 9.95
C SER A 131 -2.07 -15.22 9.47
N THR A 132 -3.14 -15.38 8.69
CA THR A 132 -3.98 -14.27 8.19
C THR A 132 -4.90 -13.73 9.28
N GLN A 133 -4.79 -12.44 9.62
CA GLN A 133 -5.73 -11.80 10.55
C GLN A 133 -6.88 -11.14 9.77
N THR A 134 -8.11 -11.50 10.12
CA THR A 134 -9.33 -11.13 9.38
C THR A 134 -10.22 -10.22 10.23
N PHE A 135 -10.61 -9.09 9.64
CA PHE A 135 -11.53 -8.12 10.22
C PHE A 135 -12.82 -8.07 9.40
N ASN A 136 -13.86 -8.74 9.88
CA ASN A 136 -15.21 -8.70 9.31
C ASN A 136 -16.06 -7.55 9.89
N VAL A 137 -15.40 -6.60 10.56
CA VAL A 137 -15.96 -5.39 11.16
C VAL A 137 -15.31 -4.16 10.53
N PRO A 138 -16.05 -3.05 10.36
CA PRO A 138 -15.50 -1.86 9.72
C PRO A 138 -14.45 -1.19 10.61
N ILE A 139 -13.38 -0.64 10.04
CA ILE A 139 -12.29 0.01 10.79
C ILE A 139 -12.37 1.53 10.68
N LYS A 140 -12.28 2.23 11.81
CA LYS A 140 -12.17 3.69 11.84
C LYS A 140 -10.88 4.10 12.55
N LEU A 141 -10.14 5.02 11.96
CA LEU A 141 -8.92 5.56 12.56
C LEU A 141 -9.26 6.68 13.54
N ALA A 142 -8.47 6.86 14.59
CA ALA A 142 -8.58 7.98 15.50
C ALA A 142 -7.18 8.42 15.97
N GLY A 143 -7.04 9.70 16.32
CA GLY A 143 -5.83 10.19 16.98
C GLY A 143 -5.69 9.57 18.37
N ASN A 144 -4.52 9.76 19.00
CA ASN A 144 -4.26 9.28 20.36
C ASN A 144 -5.31 9.80 21.39
N ASN A 145 -5.80 11.02 21.19
CA ASN A 145 -6.87 11.63 21.99
C ASN A 145 -8.29 11.08 21.66
N GLY A 146 -8.41 10.14 20.73
CA GLY A 146 -9.68 9.59 20.25
C GLY A 146 -10.42 10.47 19.23
N MET A 147 -9.85 11.62 18.85
CA MET A 147 -10.47 12.57 17.93
C MET A 147 -10.08 12.29 16.47
N PRO A 148 -10.92 12.66 15.50
CA PRO A 148 -10.53 12.66 14.09
C PRO A 148 -9.42 13.69 13.82
N GLY A 149 -8.74 13.54 12.68
CA GLY A 149 -7.78 14.52 12.18
C GLY A 149 -6.38 13.95 11.91
N PRO A 150 -5.41 14.82 11.55
CA PRO A 150 -4.11 14.40 11.03
C PRO A 150 -3.35 13.41 11.92
N LEU A 151 -3.52 13.54 13.24
CA LEU A 151 -2.90 12.70 14.26
C LEU A 151 -3.41 11.27 14.30
N ALA A 152 -4.46 10.93 13.55
CA ALA A 152 -4.93 9.56 13.35
C ALA A 152 -4.05 8.75 12.39
N ALA A 153 -2.97 9.33 11.87
CA ALA A 153 -2.04 8.63 10.99
C ALA A 153 -1.37 7.43 11.69
N MET A 154 -1.40 6.27 11.02
CA MET A 154 -0.89 5.02 11.58
C MET A 154 -0.44 4.03 10.49
N THR A 155 0.08 2.89 10.93
CA THR A 155 0.58 1.83 10.05
C THR A 155 -0.15 0.51 10.31
N PHE A 156 -0.63 -0.13 9.25
CA PHE A 156 -0.97 -1.55 9.23
C PHE A 156 0.22 -2.31 8.63
N ASN A 157 0.92 -3.08 9.46
CA ASN A 157 2.15 -3.79 9.15
C ASN A 157 1.89 -5.30 9.11
N ALA A 158 1.61 -5.84 7.93
CA ALA A 158 1.58 -7.26 7.64
C ALA A 158 3.03 -7.77 7.52
N GLU A 159 3.71 -7.96 8.64
CA GLU A 159 5.16 -8.22 8.69
C GLU A 159 5.50 -9.66 8.32
N ALA A 160 4.75 -10.63 8.87
CA ALA A 160 4.94 -12.05 8.61
C ALA A 160 3.73 -12.66 7.88
N GLY A 161 2.51 -12.35 8.31
CA GLY A 161 1.27 -12.86 7.73
C GLY A 161 0.35 -11.77 7.21
N ASP A 162 -0.76 -12.20 6.62
CA ASP A 162 -1.69 -11.32 5.91
C ASP A 162 -2.62 -10.53 6.84
N PHE A 163 -3.15 -9.43 6.32
CA PHE A 163 -4.36 -8.78 6.85
C PHE A 163 -5.48 -8.84 5.83
N VAL A 164 -6.70 -9.13 6.28
CA VAL A 164 -7.91 -9.10 5.45
C VAL A 164 -8.97 -8.22 6.12
N PHE A 165 -9.36 -7.14 5.45
CA PHE A 165 -10.38 -6.19 5.92
C PHE A 165 -11.62 -6.33 5.06
N ASN A 166 -12.70 -6.90 5.60
CA ASN A 166 -13.96 -7.18 4.90
C ASN A 166 -15.18 -6.53 5.53
N GLY A 167 -15.02 -5.93 6.71
CA GLY A 167 -16.14 -5.33 7.40
C GLY A 167 -16.83 -4.23 6.60
N ASN A 168 -18.11 -4.07 6.89
CA ASN A 168 -18.94 -3.01 6.35
C ASN A 168 -19.63 -2.32 7.52
N ASN A 169 -19.65 -0.99 7.53
CA ASN A 169 -20.42 -0.24 8.51
C ASN A 169 -21.93 -0.27 8.23
N ASN A 170 -22.39 -1.00 7.22
CA ASN A 170 -23.80 -1.21 6.87
C ASN A 170 -24.60 0.11 6.79
N ALA A 171 -23.93 1.25 6.58
CA ALA A 171 -24.59 2.53 6.43
C ALA A 171 -25.15 2.57 5.00
N PRO A 172 -26.48 2.53 4.78
CA PRO A 172 -27.05 2.29 3.46
C PRO A 172 -26.64 3.34 2.42
N ALA A 173 -26.35 4.57 2.86
CA ALA A 173 -25.97 5.68 1.98
C ALA A 173 -24.45 5.89 1.83
N ALA A 174 -23.62 5.30 2.69
CA ALA A 174 -22.17 5.52 2.70
C ALA A 174 -21.43 4.32 3.32
N PRO A 175 -21.48 3.14 2.68
CA PRO A 175 -20.82 1.96 3.20
C PRO A 175 -19.30 2.09 3.11
N TRP A 176 -18.59 1.76 4.17
CA TRP A 176 -17.13 1.76 4.20
C TRP A 176 -16.58 0.58 4.99
N THR A 177 -15.41 0.12 4.54
CA THR A 177 -14.60 -0.91 5.20
C THR A 177 -13.52 -0.28 6.06
N ILE A 178 -12.89 0.79 5.56
CA ILE A 178 -11.92 1.58 6.33
C ILE A 178 -12.30 3.06 6.21
N ASN A 179 -12.36 3.76 7.33
CA ASN A 179 -12.52 5.20 7.40
C ASN A 179 -11.26 5.85 7.97
N LEU A 180 -10.55 6.60 7.14
CA LEU A 180 -9.32 7.32 7.51
C LEU A 180 -9.57 8.43 8.54
N ASN A 181 -10.80 8.92 8.64
CA ASN A 181 -11.27 9.80 9.71
C ASN A 181 -10.36 11.03 9.94
N GLY A 182 -9.83 11.61 8.86
CA GLY A 182 -8.96 12.79 8.88
C GLY A 182 -7.47 12.51 9.05
N ALA A 183 -7.06 11.24 9.19
CA ALA A 183 -5.65 10.85 9.29
C ALA A 183 -4.80 11.46 8.17
N ALA A 184 -3.58 11.93 8.48
CA ALA A 184 -2.70 12.47 7.46
C ALA A 184 -2.26 11.42 6.42
N ALA A 185 -2.18 10.15 6.84
CA ALA A 185 -1.93 9.01 5.96
C ALA A 185 -2.33 7.70 6.67
N LEU A 186 -2.62 6.67 5.89
CA LEU A 186 -2.59 5.28 6.36
C LEU A 186 -1.48 4.53 5.63
N THR A 187 -0.49 4.07 6.38
CA THR A 187 0.62 3.28 5.84
C THR A 187 0.25 1.81 5.82
N MET A 188 0.25 1.20 4.64
CA MET A 188 0.09 -0.22 4.40
C MET A 188 1.49 -0.81 4.16
N LYS A 189 2.07 -1.45 5.18
CA LYS A 189 3.39 -2.09 5.11
C LYS A 189 3.24 -3.60 5.01
N THR A 190 3.94 -4.21 4.06
CA THR A 190 3.86 -5.66 3.80
C THR A 190 5.24 -6.28 3.70
N GLY A 191 5.46 -7.39 4.41
CA GLY A 191 6.65 -8.24 4.28
C GLY A 191 6.68 -9.05 2.97
N PRO A 192 7.78 -9.78 2.72
CA PRO A 192 7.86 -10.73 1.61
C PRO A 192 6.77 -11.80 1.69
N GLY A 193 6.03 -12.01 0.60
CA GLY A 193 4.95 -13.00 0.53
C GLY A 193 3.64 -12.57 1.20
N SER A 194 3.66 -11.59 2.11
CA SER A 194 2.48 -11.12 2.82
C SER A 194 1.63 -10.15 1.97
N THR A 195 0.33 -10.17 2.23
CA THR A 195 -0.69 -9.34 1.57
C THR A 195 -1.56 -8.62 2.60
N ILE A 196 -1.77 -7.32 2.37
CA ILE A 196 -2.90 -6.60 2.96
C ILE A 196 -4.03 -6.56 1.93
N SER A 197 -5.19 -7.11 2.26
CA SER A 197 -6.38 -7.12 1.41
C SER A 197 -7.50 -6.28 2.00
N VAL A 198 -8.05 -5.37 1.23
CA VAL A 198 -9.25 -4.59 1.60
C VAL A 198 -10.37 -4.96 0.64
N GLY A 199 -11.48 -5.48 1.16
CA GLY A 199 -12.66 -5.87 0.38
C GLY A 199 -12.46 -7.13 -0.44
N THR A 200 -12.07 -8.26 0.18
CA THR A 200 -12.22 -9.56 -0.51
C THR A 200 -13.69 -9.99 -0.57
N LYS A 201 -14.54 -9.36 0.25
CA LYS A 201 -16.00 -9.44 0.23
C LYS A 201 -16.61 -8.04 0.44
N GLY A 202 -17.83 -7.83 -0.05
CA GLY A 202 -18.58 -6.60 0.19
C GLY A 202 -18.03 -5.37 -0.58
N PRO A 203 -18.35 -4.15 -0.12
CA PRO A 203 -18.04 -2.92 -0.85
C PRO A 203 -16.54 -2.59 -0.87
N GLY A 204 -15.79 -2.92 0.18
CA GLY A 204 -14.34 -2.69 0.26
C GLY A 204 -13.90 -1.21 0.24
N GLN A 205 -14.84 -0.27 0.35
CA GLN A 205 -14.56 1.16 0.19
C GLN A 205 -13.70 1.69 1.33
N ILE A 206 -12.65 2.42 0.97
CA ILE A 206 -11.87 3.27 1.87
C ILE A 206 -12.36 4.70 1.68
N VAL A 207 -12.74 5.33 2.79
CA VAL A 207 -13.27 6.70 2.81
C VAL A 207 -12.43 7.57 3.72
N ASN A 208 -12.56 8.89 3.54
CA ASN A 208 -12.17 9.84 4.57
C ASN A 208 -13.35 10.77 4.86
N THR A 209 -14.02 10.60 6.00
CA THR A 209 -15.18 11.42 6.37
C THR A 209 -14.82 12.75 7.00
N ASN A 210 -13.56 12.99 7.38
CA ASN A 210 -13.12 14.25 7.95
C ASN A 210 -12.09 14.91 7.02
N THR A 211 -12.51 15.99 6.37
CA THR A 211 -11.68 16.76 5.44
C THR A 211 -10.79 17.74 6.22
N GLY A 212 -9.52 17.87 5.84
CA GLY A 212 -8.57 18.74 6.54
C GLY A 212 -7.09 18.51 6.21
N THR A 213 -6.75 17.38 5.60
CA THR A 213 -5.40 17.07 5.11
C THR A 213 -5.52 16.16 3.90
N PHE A 214 -4.67 16.34 2.88
CA PHE A 214 -4.61 15.49 1.69
C PHE A 214 -4.13 14.07 2.06
N SER A 215 -5.05 13.26 2.56
CA SER A 215 -4.82 11.92 3.09
C SER A 215 -4.90 10.89 1.98
N GLY A 216 -3.77 10.30 1.59
CA GLY A 216 -3.78 9.11 0.74
C GLY A 216 -3.25 7.89 1.47
N LEU A 217 -3.08 6.81 0.72
CA LEU A 217 -2.44 5.60 1.19
C LEU A 217 -0.93 5.67 0.95
N ILE A 218 -0.15 5.19 1.91
CA ILE A 218 1.28 4.95 1.71
C ILE A 218 1.48 3.43 1.63
N LYS A 219 1.91 2.90 0.48
CA LYS A 219 2.30 1.50 0.34
C LYS A 219 3.82 1.38 0.47
N THR A 220 4.27 0.51 1.38
CA THR A 220 5.69 0.21 1.60
C THR A 220 5.92 -1.28 1.83
N GLY A 221 7.17 -1.71 1.81
CA GLY A 221 7.59 -3.11 1.85
C GLY A 221 7.26 -3.88 0.57
N VAL A 222 7.94 -5.00 0.37
CA VAL A 222 7.98 -5.72 -0.91
C VAL A 222 6.72 -6.53 -1.24
N GLY A 223 5.87 -6.81 -0.25
CA GLY A 223 4.62 -7.57 -0.44
C GLY A 223 3.51 -6.80 -1.17
N LYS A 224 2.28 -7.31 -1.07
CA LYS A 224 1.14 -6.87 -1.89
C LYS A 224 0.07 -6.13 -1.08
N LEU A 225 -0.45 -5.04 -1.63
CA LEU A 225 -1.71 -4.44 -1.22
C LEU A 225 -2.77 -4.74 -2.27
N PHE A 226 -3.82 -5.49 -1.90
CA PHE A 226 -4.98 -5.75 -2.73
C PHE A 226 -6.14 -4.83 -2.33
N LEU A 227 -6.61 -4.02 -3.27
CA LEU A 227 -7.73 -3.10 -3.09
C LEU A 227 -8.92 -3.62 -3.90
N GLY A 228 -9.72 -4.49 -3.29
CA GLY A 228 -10.91 -5.11 -3.88
C GLY A 228 -12.22 -4.46 -3.44
N GLY A 229 -13.30 -5.24 -3.58
CA GLY A 229 -14.67 -4.87 -3.25
C GLY A 229 -15.44 -4.33 -4.45
N THR A 230 -16.72 -4.08 -4.28
CA THR A 230 -17.61 -3.64 -5.39
C THR A 230 -17.70 -2.13 -5.55
N ALA A 231 -17.23 -1.34 -4.57
CA ALA A 231 -17.38 0.11 -4.56
C ALA A 231 -16.02 0.84 -4.62
N PRO A 232 -15.88 1.90 -5.45
CA PRO A 232 -14.64 2.66 -5.60
C PRO A 232 -14.24 3.34 -4.29
N ASN A 233 -12.95 3.58 -4.10
CA ASN A 233 -12.47 4.36 -2.96
C ASN A 233 -12.80 5.86 -3.17
N THR A 234 -13.12 6.56 -2.07
CA THR A 234 -13.56 7.98 -2.11
C THR A 234 -12.77 8.89 -1.17
N PHE A 235 -11.73 8.36 -0.50
CA PHE A 235 -10.76 9.22 0.17
C PHE A 235 -10.09 10.16 -0.85
N ILE A 236 -9.69 11.35 -0.39
CA ILE A 236 -9.06 12.37 -1.22
C ILE A 236 -7.65 12.65 -0.70
N GLY A 237 -6.65 12.61 -1.57
CA GLY A 237 -5.28 12.93 -1.22
C GLY A 237 -4.24 12.43 -2.20
N ARG A 238 -2.99 12.36 -1.73
CA ARG A 238 -1.86 11.82 -2.51
C ARG A 238 -1.53 10.42 -2.02
N ASN A 239 -1.60 9.44 -2.92
CA ASN A 239 -1.08 8.11 -2.68
C ASN A 239 0.44 8.09 -2.89
N VAL A 240 1.15 7.33 -2.08
CA VAL A 240 2.60 7.12 -2.20
C VAL A 240 2.88 5.63 -2.28
N ILE A 241 3.61 5.20 -3.30
CA ILE A 241 4.11 3.83 -3.41
C ILE A 241 5.62 3.88 -3.29
N GLN A 242 6.15 3.29 -2.22
CA GLN A 242 7.58 3.21 -1.98
C GLN A 242 8.13 1.90 -2.54
N GLU A 243 7.43 0.78 -2.29
CA GLU A 243 7.87 -0.55 -2.68
C GLU A 243 6.69 -1.53 -2.85
N GLY A 244 6.95 -2.62 -3.59
CA GLY A 244 6.06 -3.77 -3.73
C GLY A 244 4.95 -3.54 -4.75
N THR A 245 3.82 -4.23 -4.55
CA THR A 245 2.71 -4.24 -5.52
C THR A 245 1.43 -3.70 -4.90
N ILE A 246 0.75 -2.80 -5.62
CA ILE A 246 -0.68 -2.53 -5.43
C ILE A 246 -1.43 -3.25 -6.54
N THR A 247 -2.45 -4.04 -6.19
CA THR A 247 -3.38 -4.63 -7.16
C THR A 247 -4.77 -4.03 -6.97
N ALA A 248 -5.29 -3.42 -8.03
CA ALA A 248 -6.67 -2.99 -8.11
C ALA A 248 -7.57 -4.20 -8.43
N GLY A 249 -8.49 -4.50 -7.51
CA GLY A 249 -9.61 -5.42 -7.71
C GLY A 249 -10.93 -4.70 -7.99
N LYS A 250 -10.89 -3.37 -8.17
CA LYS A 250 -12.05 -2.51 -8.44
C LYS A 250 -11.67 -1.25 -9.23
N ILE A 251 -12.68 -0.61 -9.81
CA ILE A 251 -12.55 0.71 -10.45
C ILE A 251 -12.13 1.75 -9.40
N ASN A 252 -11.24 2.67 -9.80
CA ASN A 252 -10.74 3.76 -8.96
C ASN A 252 -10.24 3.27 -7.58
N ALA A 253 -9.41 2.23 -7.60
CA ALA A 253 -8.87 1.61 -6.39
C ALA A 253 -8.02 2.59 -5.57
N LEU A 254 -7.36 3.57 -6.19
CA LEU A 254 -6.57 4.58 -5.48
C LEU A 254 -7.38 5.85 -5.11
N GLY A 255 -8.69 5.83 -5.32
CA GLY A 255 -9.56 7.00 -5.24
C GLY A 255 -9.46 7.87 -6.48
N SER A 256 -10.61 8.22 -7.06
CA SER A 256 -10.68 8.94 -8.33
C SER A 256 -10.01 10.32 -8.23
N GLY A 257 -9.08 10.61 -9.14
CA GLY A 257 -8.40 11.91 -9.21
C GLY A 257 -7.32 12.14 -8.15
N ASN A 258 -7.05 11.17 -7.28
CA ASN A 258 -5.98 11.27 -6.29
C ASN A 258 -4.60 11.22 -6.96
N ALA A 259 -3.70 12.12 -6.57
CA ALA A 259 -2.33 12.12 -7.07
C ALA A 259 -1.60 10.83 -6.67
N LEU A 260 -0.65 10.40 -7.50
CA LEU A 260 0.20 9.25 -7.26
C LEU A 260 1.67 9.67 -7.27
N LYS A 261 2.38 9.41 -6.18
CA LYS A 261 3.83 9.53 -6.09
C LYS A 261 4.46 8.15 -5.98
N VAL A 262 5.52 7.91 -6.74
CA VAL A 262 6.31 6.68 -6.67
C VAL A 262 7.71 7.04 -6.21
N ALA A 263 8.18 6.44 -5.11
CA ALA A 263 9.47 6.79 -4.48
C ALA A 263 10.52 5.66 -4.56
N GLY A 264 10.14 4.48 -5.08
CA GLY A 264 11.05 3.37 -5.29
C GLY A 264 10.60 2.51 -6.46
N THR A 265 11.06 1.26 -6.53
CA THR A 265 10.63 0.33 -7.59
C THR A 265 9.36 -0.38 -7.16
N SER A 266 8.28 -0.24 -7.94
CA SER A 266 6.97 -0.74 -7.55
C SER A 266 6.11 -1.13 -8.74
N THR A 267 5.07 -1.92 -8.48
CA THR A 267 4.08 -2.31 -9.49
C THR A 267 2.68 -1.83 -9.09
N PHE A 268 1.98 -1.21 -10.02
CA PHE A 268 0.54 -1.02 -9.97
C PHE A 268 -0.15 -1.93 -10.98
N ALA A 269 -0.72 -3.02 -10.49
CA ALA A 269 -1.52 -3.95 -11.29
C ALA A 269 -2.97 -3.49 -11.32
N THR A 270 -3.43 -3.07 -12.50
CA THR A 270 -4.75 -2.42 -12.70
C THR A 270 -5.91 -3.41 -12.64
N GLY A 271 -5.62 -4.71 -12.77
CA GLY A 271 -6.64 -5.75 -12.91
C GLY A 271 -7.45 -5.64 -14.21
N GLY A 272 -7.02 -4.81 -15.17
CA GLY A 272 -7.77 -4.52 -16.40
C GLY A 272 -9.00 -3.64 -16.16
N LEU A 273 -9.07 -2.94 -15.02
CA LEU A 273 -10.19 -2.11 -14.60
C LEU A 273 -9.86 -0.63 -14.76
N ASP A 274 -10.89 0.20 -14.93
CA ASP A 274 -10.71 1.65 -15.07
C ASP A 274 -10.11 2.28 -13.82
N GLN A 275 -9.06 3.06 -14.01
CA GLN A 275 -8.39 3.83 -12.97
C GLN A 275 -8.26 5.28 -13.41
N ASN A 276 -8.97 6.17 -12.74
CA ASN A 276 -8.80 7.61 -12.89
C ASN A 276 -7.92 8.15 -11.76
N ILE A 277 -6.68 8.49 -12.08
CA ILE A 277 -5.65 8.94 -11.15
C ILE A 277 -5.38 10.42 -11.42
N GLY A 278 -4.98 11.15 -10.39
CA GLY A 278 -4.50 12.53 -10.53
C GLY A 278 -3.13 12.59 -11.21
N THR A 279 -2.30 13.54 -10.82
CA THR A 279 -0.94 13.69 -11.37
C THR A 279 -0.04 12.52 -10.95
N LEU A 280 0.90 12.14 -11.81
CA LEU A 280 1.93 11.14 -11.54
C LEU A 280 3.31 11.79 -11.32
N GLU A 281 3.85 11.62 -10.11
CA GLU A 281 5.21 12.03 -9.73
C GLU A 281 6.10 10.78 -9.63
N LEU A 282 7.11 10.66 -10.50
CA LEU A 282 8.09 9.56 -10.45
C LEU A 282 9.39 10.04 -9.78
N GLN A 283 9.69 9.45 -8.63
CA GLN A 283 11.00 9.48 -7.95
C GLN A 283 11.58 8.06 -7.81
N GLY A 284 11.04 7.13 -8.60
CA GLY A 284 11.36 5.71 -8.64
C GLY A 284 10.70 5.08 -9.88
N THR A 285 11.04 3.83 -10.17
CA THR A 285 10.47 3.11 -11.33
C THR A 285 9.10 2.54 -11.01
N LEU A 286 8.10 2.89 -11.83
CA LEU A 286 6.76 2.31 -11.74
C LEU A 286 6.54 1.34 -12.89
N THR A 287 6.11 0.13 -12.59
CA THR A 287 5.48 -0.76 -13.56
C THR A 287 3.97 -0.64 -13.46
N ILE A 288 3.30 -0.28 -14.55
CA ILE A 288 1.84 -0.42 -14.68
C ILE A 288 1.57 -1.72 -15.44
N ASP A 289 0.87 -2.64 -14.77
CA ASP A 289 0.36 -3.85 -15.39
C ASP A 289 -1.09 -3.65 -15.81
N MET A 290 -1.31 -3.60 -17.12
CA MET A 290 -2.61 -3.38 -17.75
C MET A 290 -3.47 -4.66 -17.79
N ALA A 291 -2.91 -5.80 -17.36
CA ALA A 291 -3.56 -7.11 -17.29
C ALA A 291 -4.19 -7.61 -18.60
N ASN A 292 -3.74 -7.12 -19.76
CA ASN A 292 -4.32 -7.38 -21.08
C ASN A 292 -5.83 -7.03 -21.16
N GLY A 293 -6.31 -6.20 -20.23
CA GLY A 293 -7.71 -5.80 -20.12
C GLY A 293 -8.04 -4.61 -21.03
N SER A 294 -9.35 -4.39 -21.20
CA SER A 294 -9.91 -3.22 -21.87
C SER A 294 -10.03 -1.98 -20.97
N GLY A 295 -9.50 -2.06 -19.75
CA GLY A 295 -9.54 -0.98 -18.78
C GLY A 295 -8.77 0.26 -19.25
N LYS A 296 -9.28 1.42 -18.85
CA LYS A 296 -8.65 2.71 -19.06
C LYS A 296 -7.89 3.15 -17.81
N VAL A 297 -6.61 3.44 -17.95
CA VAL A 297 -5.82 4.14 -16.94
C VAL A 297 -5.62 5.58 -17.41
N SER A 298 -6.20 6.55 -16.70
CA SER A 298 -5.99 7.97 -16.96
C SER A 298 -5.28 8.65 -15.81
N PHE A 299 -4.36 9.53 -16.14
CA PHE A 299 -3.69 10.45 -15.23
C PHE A 299 -4.06 11.89 -15.61
N ALA A 300 -4.03 12.79 -14.62
CA ALA A 300 -3.99 14.22 -14.91
C ALA A 300 -2.64 14.63 -15.51
N ASP A 301 -2.56 15.84 -16.08
CA ASP A 301 -1.34 16.45 -16.58
C ASP A 301 -0.17 16.27 -15.60
N SER A 302 0.91 15.65 -16.07
CA SER A 302 2.07 15.34 -15.24
C SER A 302 3.34 16.03 -15.73
N LYS A 303 3.24 16.90 -16.75
CA LYS A 303 4.34 17.66 -17.37
C LYS A 303 5.22 18.47 -16.41
N ASP A 304 4.66 18.86 -15.26
CA ASP A 304 5.37 19.69 -14.28
C ASP A 304 6.32 18.88 -13.37
N PHE A 305 6.28 17.55 -13.41
CA PHE A 305 7.14 16.69 -12.61
C PHE A 305 8.36 16.20 -13.40
N ASP A 306 9.56 16.34 -12.84
CA ASP A 306 10.76 15.79 -13.43
C ASP A 306 10.81 14.27 -13.26
N TRP A 307 10.92 13.53 -14.36
CA TRP A 307 11.06 12.07 -14.38
C TRP A 307 12.50 11.63 -14.70
N THR A 308 13.46 12.56 -14.72
CA THR A 308 14.86 12.27 -15.04
C THR A 308 15.41 11.17 -14.15
N GLY A 309 15.94 10.11 -14.77
CA GLY A 309 16.51 8.95 -14.07
C GLY A 309 15.51 7.86 -13.69
N PHE A 310 14.21 8.03 -13.96
CA PHE A 310 13.16 7.08 -13.63
C PHE A 310 12.40 6.63 -14.88
N ASN A 311 11.84 5.42 -14.83
CA ASN A 311 11.05 4.88 -15.93
C ASN A 311 9.61 4.60 -15.50
N LEU A 312 8.70 4.80 -16.45
CA LEU A 312 7.35 4.24 -16.39
C LEU A 312 7.31 3.03 -17.34
N ILE A 313 7.26 1.83 -16.78
CA ILE A 313 7.20 0.58 -17.53
C ILE A 313 5.74 0.18 -17.67
N ILE A 314 5.28 -0.06 -18.89
CA ILE A 314 3.95 -0.57 -19.20
C ILE A 314 4.10 -2.02 -19.65
N VAL A 315 3.38 -2.92 -18.98
CA VAL A 315 3.29 -4.35 -19.35
C VAL A 315 1.84 -4.74 -19.62
N ASN A 316 1.66 -5.82 -20.37
CA ASN A 316 0.38 -6.39 -20.77
C ASN A 316 -0.55 -5.38 -21.46
N PHE A 317 0.02 -4.48 -22.27
CA PHE A 317 -0.73 -3.49 -23.02
C PHE A 317 -1.23 -4.09 -24.34
N ALA A 318 -2.55 -4.17 -24.52
CA ALA A 318 -3.16 -4.68 -25.73
C ALA A 318 -3.51 -3.53 -26.70
N ILE A 319 -2.82 -3.45 -27.83
CA ILE A 319 -3.08 -2.45 -28.87
C ILE A 319 -4.54 -2.51 -29.32
N GLY A 320 -5.22 -1.37 -29.30
CA GLY A 320 -6.63 -1.24 -29.70
C GLY A 320 -7.65 -1.64 -28.63
N SER A 321 -7.21 -2.14 -27.46
CA SER A 321 -8.08 -2.50 -26.34
C SER A 321 -7.73 -1.75 -25.07
N SER A 322 -6.45 -1.78 -24.66
CA SER A 322 -5.98 -1.05 -23.48
C SER A 322 -5.91 0.46 -23.76
N SER A 323 -6.24 1.26 -22.76
CA SER A 323 -6.22 2.72 -22.86
C SER A 323 -5.36 3.31 -21.76
N LEU A 324 -4.34 4.08 -22.16
CA LEU A 324 -3.49 4.87 -21.27
C LEU A 324 -3.61 6.33 -21.69
N GLN A 325 -3.96 7.22 -20.76
CA GLN A 325 -4.16 8.64 -21.04
C GLN A 325 -3.43 9.50 -20.00
N PHE A 326 -2.82 10.60 -20.45
CA PHE A 326 -2.30 11.67 -19.61
C PHE A 326 -2.88 13.01 -20.04
N GLY A 327 -3.58 13.66 -19.12
CA GLY A 327 -4.25 14.91 -19.40
C GLY A 327 -5.45 14.75 -20.33
N THR A 328 -5.87 15.88 -20.90
CA THR A 328 -6.96 15.94 -21.89
C THR A 328 -6.48 16.32 -23.29
N ASP A 329 -5.18 16.56 -23.45
CA ASP A 329 -4.56 16.96 -24.71
C ASP A 329 -3.13 16.43 -24.87
N GLY A 330 -2.49 16.71 -26.00
CA GLY A 330 -1.12 16.30 -26.30
C GLY A 330 -0.01 16.98 -25.48
N THR A 331 -0.35 17.82 -24.49
CA THR A 331 0.59 18.52 -23.62
C THR A 331 0.62 17.98 -22.20
N GLY A 332 -0.12 16.89 -21.92
CA GLY A 332 -0.14 16.26 -20.60
C GLY A 332 1.23 15.73 -20.13
N LEU A 333 2.16 15.49 -21.07
CA LEU A 333 3.53 15.04 -20.83
C LEU A 333 4.55 15.83 -21.65
N THR A 334 5.78 15.93 -21.13
CA THR A 334 6.93 16.47 -21.88
C THR A 334 7.57 15.39 -22.76
N ARG A 335 8.40 15.81 -23.74
CA ARG A 335 9.16 14.89 -24.59
C ARG A 335 10.10 13.97 -23.79
N ALA A 336 10.71 14.49 -22.72
CA ALA A 336 11.58 13.70 -21.86
C ALA A 336 10.79 12.60 -21.13
N GLN A 337 9.60 12.94 -20.61
CA GLN A 337 8.72 11.96 -19.97
C GLN A 337 8.24 10.88 -20.94
N LEU A 338 7.86 11.24 -22.17
CA LEU A 338 7.48 10.26 -23.21
C LEU A 338 8.62 9.26 -23.50
N SER A 339 9.87 9.72 -23.48
CA SER A 339 11.04 8.85 -23.65
C SER A 339 11.30 7.92 -22.46
N ALA A 340 10.82 8.28 -21.26
CA ALA A 340 10.89 7.46 -20.05
C ALA A 340 9.77 6.41 -19.95
N ILE A 341 8.73 6.51 -20.80
CA ILE A 341 7.70 5.48 -20.91
C ILE A 341 8.22 4.34 -21.79
N VAL A 342 8.14 3.11 -21.28
CA VAL A 342 8.59 1.90 -21.97
C VAL A 342 7.46 0.87 -22.02
N PHE A 343 7.01 0.53 -23.22
CA PHE A 343 6.11 -0.60 -23.44
C PHE A 343 6.93 -1.88 -23.57
N ALA A 344 7.14 -2.59 -22.46
CA ALA A 344 8.12 -3.67 -22.37
C ALA A 344 7.79 -4.82 -23.33
N ASP A 345 6.52 -5.18 -23.44
CA ASP A 345 6.06 -6.32 -24.26
C ASP A 345 5.95 -5.98 -25.76
N ILE A 346 6.24 -4.73 -26.14
CA ILE A 346 6.17 -4.24 -27.52
C ILE A 346 7.57 -3.78 -27.95
N GLY A 347 8.56 -4.66 -27.75
CA GLY A 347 9.95 -4.41 -28.15
C GLY A 347 10.59 -3.20 -27.44
N ASN A 348 10.15 -2.89 -26.21
CA ASN A 348 10.56 -1.69 -25.47
C ASN A 348 10.29 -0.38 -26.23
N ALA A 349 9.20 -0.32 -27.00
CA ALA A 349 8.75 0.89 -27.67
C ALA A 349 8.58 2.05 -26.67
N ARG A 350 8.94 3.26 -27.09
CA ARG A 350 8.80 4.48 -26.27
C ARG A 350 7.40 5.07 -26.39
N GLY A 351 6.97 5.85 -25.41
CA GLY A 351 5.67 6.51 -25.46
C GLY A 351 5.58 7.58 -26.55
N GLN A 352 4.43 7.66 -27.19
CA GLN A 352 3.98 8.82 -27.97
C GLN A 352 2.61 9.24 -27.46
N ILE A 353 2.27 10.53 -27.57
CA ILE A 353 0.98 11.09 -27.12
C ILE A 353 0.26 11.77 -28.27
N ASP A 354 -1.05 11.54 -28.39
CA ASP A 354 -1.90 12.18 -29.40
C ASP A 354 -2.56 13.48 -28.90
N ALA A 355 -3.35 14.12 -29.75
CA ALA A 355 -4.04 15.38 -29.42
C ALA A 355 -5.10 15.25 -28.31
N ASN A 356 -5.52 14.03 -27.96
CA ASN A 356 -6.48 13.75 -26.89
C ASN A 356 -5.80 13.28 -25.59
N GLY A 357 -4.46 13.31 -25.53
CA GLY A 357 -3.69 12.84 -24.39
C GLY A 357 -3.51 11.32 -24.33
N MET A 358 -3.89 10.59 -25.38
CA MET A 358 -3.75 9.13 -25.42
C MET A 358 -2.29 8.76 -25.65
N VAL A 359 -1.74 7.93 -24.76
CA VAL A 359 -0.38 7.42 -24.86
C VAL A 359 -0.39 6.03 -25.50
N THR A 360 0.37 5.89 -26.57
CA THR A 360 0.52 4.62 -27.29
C THR A 360 2.01 4.28 -27.46
N PRO A 361 2.34 3.02 -27.77
CA PRO A 361 3.69 2.66 -28.19
C PRO A 361 4.03 3.39 -29.49
N GLY A 362 5.17 4.07 -29.53
CA GLY A 362 5.77 4.59 -30.75
C GLY A 362 6.17 3.46 -31.69
N ALA A 363 6.28 3.76 -32.98
CA ALA A 363 6.83 2.80 -33.94
C ALA A 363 8.20 2.32 -33.43
N ALA A 364 8.40 1.00 -33.35
CA ALA A 364 9.69 0.45 -32.99
C ALA A 364 10.73 1.04 -33.94
N SER A 365 11.80 1.63 -33.40
CA SER A 365 12.93 2.04 -34.21
C SER A 365 13.45 0.78 -34.89
N SER A 366 13.16 0.63 -36.19
CA SER A 366 13.87 -0.35 -37.00
C SER A 366 15.32 0.09 -36.99
N ALA A 367 16.12 -0.51 -36.11
CA ALA A 367 17.56 -0.46 -36.28
C ALA A 367 17.80 -0.88 -37.74
N PRO A 368 18.52 -0.09 -38.55
CA PRO A 368 18.85 -0.51 -39.90
C PRO A 368 19.44 -1.90 -39.78
N LEU A 369 18.79 -2.89 -40.38
CA LEU A 369 19.35 -4.22 -40.48
C LEU A 369 20.73 -4.00 -41.09
N ALA A 370 21.79 -4.23 -40.31
CA ALA A 370 23.14 -4.00 -40.78
C ALA A 370 23.24 -4.74 -42.11
N THR A 371 23.35 -3.99 -43.20
CA THR A 371 23.49 -4.57 -44.53
C THR A 371 24.63 -5.56 -44.41
N PRO A 372 24.39 -6.86 -44.67
CA PRO A 372 25.46 -7.85 -44.56
C PRO A 372 26.63 -7.34 -45.39
N PRO A 373 27.87 -7.39 -44.87
CA PRO A 373 29.02 -6.89 -45.59
C PRO A 373 29.01 -7.53 -46.99
N SER A 374 29.02 -6.68 -48.01
CA SER A 374 29.13 -7.09 -49.41
C SER A 374 30.41 -7.90 -49.57
N THR A 375 30.30 -9.23 -49.50
CA THR A 375 31.36 -10.13 -49.94
C THR A 375 31.31 -10.13 -51.45
N SER A 376 32.04 -9.19 -52.05
CA SER A 376 32.39 -9.25 -53.46
C SER A 376 33.08 -10.60 -53.71
N PRO A 377 32.63 -11.41 -54.70
CA PRO A 377 33.23 -12.71 -54.96
C PRO A 377 34.61 -12.50 -55.57
N SER A 378 35.68 -12.70 -54.78
CA SER A 378 37.02 -12.89 -55.31
C SER A 378 37.12 -14.31 -55.86
N THR A 379 37.37 -14.40 -57.16
CA THR A 379 37.65 -15.61 -57.94
C THR A 379 38.71 -16.49 -57.27
N PRO A 380 38.48 -17.80 -57.05
CA PRO A 380 39.51 -18.68 -56.49
C PRO A 380 40.50 -19.13 -57.57
N PRO A 381 41.80 -19.25 -57.27
CA PRO A 381 42.75 -19.92 -58.15
C PRO A 381 42.59 -21.45 -58.06
N VAL A 382 42.66 -22.07 -59.23
CA VAL A 382 42.70 -23.52 -59.43
C VAL A 382 43.90 -24.11 -58.71
N ALA A 383 43.67 -25.10 -57.83
CA ALA A 383 44.72 -25.94 -57.28
C ALA A 383 44.27 -27.40 -57.21
N THR A 384 45.23 -28.24 -57.57
CA THR A 384 45.18 -29.64 -57.96
C THR A 384 45.05 -30.60 -56.77
N THR A 385 44.40 -31.73 -57.06
CA THR A 385 44.33 -33.01 -56.34
C THR A 385 45.40 -33.32 -55.28
N THR A 386 44.98 -33.80 -54.10
CA THR A 386 45.30 -35.14 -53.58
C THR A 386 44.35 -35.53 -52.44
N SER A 387 43.87 -36.77 -52.49
CA SER A 387 43.06 -37.45 -51.48
C SER A 387 43.94 -37.92 -50.32
N PRO A 388 43.46 -37.92 -49.06
CA PRO A 388 43.32 -39.22 -48.40
C PRO A 388 42.04 -39.36 -47.55
N SER A 389 41.64 -40.61 -47.45
CA SER A 389 40.54 -41.20 -46.68
C SER A 389 40.71 -41.11 -45.16
N THR A 390 39.65 -41.55 -44.45
CA THR A 390 39.52 -42.14 -43.09
C THR A 390 38.86 -41.21 -42.03
N PRO A 391 38.22 -41.74 -40.96
CA PRO A 391 36.96 -42.50 -40.91
C PRO A 391 35.86 -41.80 -40.09
N THR A 392 34.63 -42.28 -40.28
CA THR A 392 33.41 -41.98 -39.51
C THR A 392 33.49 -42.47 -38.04
N PRO A 393 33.17 -41.65 -37.02
CA PRO A 393 32.84 -42.13 -35.69
C PRO A 393 31.32 -42.21 -35.50
N THR A 394 30.82 -43.43 -35.35
CA THR A 394 29.48 -43.75 -34.89
C THR A 394 29.42 -43.57 -33.37
N HIS A 395 28.77 -42.51 -32.87
CA HIS A 395 28.41 -42.40 -31.45
C HIS A 395 27.01 -42.98 -31.21
N SER A 396 27.00 -44.18 -30.64
CA SER A 396 25.82 -44.84 -30.06
C SER A 396 25.46 -44.14 -28.74
N VAL A 397 24.28 -43.52 -28.69
CA VAL A 397 23.71 -42.94 -27.47
C VAL A 397 23.10 -44.06 -26.63
N LYS A 398 23.74 -44.35 -25.49
CA LYS A 398 23.24 -45.26 -24.47
C LYS A 398 22.17 -44.53 -23.63
N PRO A 399 20.97 -45.10 -23.39
CA PRO A 399 19.97 -44.45 -22.55
C PRO A 399 20.42 -44.37 -21.08
N ILE A 400 20.31 -43.19 -20.49
CA ILE A 400 20.56 -42.93 -19.07
C ILE A 400 19.45 -43.61 -18.27
N ASN A 401 19.84 -44.63 -17.50
CA ASN A 401 18.99 -45.30 -16.53
C ASN A 401 18.80 -44.37 -15.32
N LYS A 402 17.58 -43.85 -15.11
CA LYS A 402 17.24 -43.06 -13.92
C LYS A 402 17.30 -43.98 -12.70
N GLN A 403 18.32 -43.78 -11.88
CA GLN A 403 18.44 -44.38 -10.55
C GLN A 403 17.41 -43.73 -9.61
N PRO A 404 16.53 -44.48 -8.94
CA PRO A 404 15.58 -43.90 -7.99
C PRO A 404 16.31 -43.34 -6.77
N HIS A 405 15.94 -42.12 -6.39
CA HIS A 405 16.38 -41.44 -5.18
C HIS A 405 15.96 -42.25 -3.94
N PRO A 406 16.86 -42.55 -2.99
CA PRO A 406 16.46 -43.16 -1.72
C PRO A 406 15.74 -42.14 -0.84
N THR A 407 14.52 -42.48 -0.45
CA THR A 407 13.72 -41.79 0.56
C THR A 407 14.41 -41.86 1.93
N PRO A 408 14.58 -40.76 2.67
CA PRO A 408 15.06 -40.82 4.05
C PRO A 408 13.98 -41.44 4.95
N ALA A 409 14.31 -42.55 5.59
CA ALA A 409 13.51 -43.13 6.66
C ALA A 409 13.60 -42.23 7.91
N TYR A 410 12.46 -41.69 8.36
CA TYR A 410 12.34 -41.08 9.68
C TYR A 410 12.21 -42.17 10.74
N PRO A 411 12.94 -42.10 11.87
CA PRO A 411 12.73 -43.01 12.98
C PRO A 411 11.39 -42.69 13.66
N ALA A 412 10.58 -43.73 13.84
CA ALA A 412 9.40 -43.70 14.70
C ALA A 412 9.84 -43.37 16.13
N TYR A 413 9.25 -42.32 16.71
CA TYR A 413 9.27 -42.12 18.16
C TYR A 413 8.01 -42.78 18.73
N ASP A 414 8.23 -43.86 19.49
CA ASP A 414 7.30 -44.39 20.47
C ASP A 414 7.25 -43.42 21.66
N ARG A 415 6.12 -42.71 21.81
CA ARG A 415 5.31 -42.54 23.04
C ARG A 415 4.30 -41.42 22.89
#